data_AF-A0A483N732-F1
#
_entry.id   AF-A0A483N732-F1
#
_cell.length_a   1.000
_cell.length_b   1.000
_cell.length_c   1.000
_cell.angle_alpha   90.00
_cell.angle_beta   90.00
_cell.angle_gamma   90.00
#
_symmetry.space_group_name_H-M   'P 1'
#
loop_
_entity.id
_entity.type
_entity.pdbx_description
1 polymer ?
#
loop_
_entity_poly.entity_id
_entity_poly.type
_entity_poly.pdbx_seq_one_letter_code
_entity_poly.pdbx_strand_id
1 'polypeptide(L)'
;MQIKDIDKIAVLTRIAEIEAAGRRGTLFPGFDNSVNTSMPEGAAEKLQYAAMRNLVKSGLVDGCCCGCRGDFVLTQKGRDLLDKESTCDNLRAPH
;
A
#
# COMPACT_ATOMS: atom_id res chain seq x y z
N MET A 1 -14.90 2.93 10.71
CA MET A 1 -13.71 3.03 9.85
C MET A 1 -14.14 2.92 8.40
N GLN A 2 -13.75 3.87 7.55
CA GLN A 2 -14.08 3.85 6.12
C GLN A 2 -12.80 3.70 5.29
N ILE A 3 -12.93 3.33 4.01
CA ILE A 3 -11.77 3.13 3.11
C ILE A 3 -10.89 4.39 3.01
N LYS A 4 -11.49 5.58 3.14
CA LYS A 4 -10.78 6.87 3.14
C LYS A 4 -9.91 7.12 4.38
N ASP A 5 -10.11 6.37 5.46
CA ASP A 5 -9.25 6.41 6.65
C ASP A 5 -7.97 5.58 6.46
N ILE A 6 -7.88 4.78 5.39
CA ILE A 6 -6.67 4.02 5.06
C ILE A 6 -5.74 4.95 4.30
N ASP A 7 -4.60 5.27 4.92
CA ASP A 7 -3.61 6.11 4.30
C ASP A 7 -2.97 5.37 3.12
N LYS A 8 -3.31 5.84 1.91
CA LYS A 8 -2.83 5.25 0.67
C LYS A 8 -1.30 5.31 0.56
N ILE A 9 -0.66 6.34 1.12
CA ILE A 9 0.78 6.55 1.02
C ILE A 9 1.50 5.55 1.91
N ALA A 10 1.04 5.37 3.16
CA ALA A 10 1.53 4.31 4.04
C ALA A 10 1.44 2.93 3.37
N VAL A 11 0.33 2.63 2.68
CA VAL A 11 0.16 1.37 1.94
C VAL A 11 1.15 1.24 0.78
N LEU A 12 1.34 2.29 -0.03
CA LEU A 12 2.30 2.28 -1.13
C LEU A 12 3.74 2.15 -0.62
N THR A 13 4.11 2.89 0.43
CA THR A 13 5.41 2.81 1.08
C THR A 13 5.68 1.39 1.56
N ARG A 14 4.69 0.75 2.20
CA ARG A 14 4.84 -0.62 2.66
C ARG A 14 5.10 -1.61 1.53
N ILE A 15 4.40 -1.45 0.41
CA ILE A 15 4.63 -2.28 -0.78
C ILE A 15 6.06 -2.04 -1.32
N ALA A 16 6.53 -0.78 -1.33
CA ALA A 16 7.90 -0.44 -1.74
C ALA A 16 8.96 -1.15 -0.86
N GLU A 17 8.78 -1.14 0.45
CA GLU A 17 9.68 -1.83 1.40
C GLU A 17 9.73 -3.33 1.14
N ILE A 18 8.57 -3.94 0.87
CA ILE A 18 8.47 -5.38 0.59
C ILE A 18 9.17 -5.71 -0.73
N GLU A 19 8.99 -4.89 -1.76
CA GLU A 19 9.69 -5.04 -3.04
C GLU A 19 11.19 -4.83 -2.90
N ALA A 20 11.63 -3.87 -2.09
CA ALA A 20 13.04 -3.64 -1.80
C ALA A 20 13.70 -4.85 -1.10
N ALA A 21 12.92 -5.61 -0.32
CA ALA A 21 13.33 -6.88 0.25
C ALA A 21 13.28 -8.07 -0.75
N GLY A 22 12.98 -7.82 -2.02
CA GLY A 22 12.89 -8.83 -3.08
C GLY A 22 11.64 -9.72 -2.99
N ARG A 23 10.59 -9.27 -2.30
CA ARG A 23 9.33 -10.01 -2.10
C ARG A 23 8.16 -9.27 -2.74
N ARG A 24 7.00 -9.92 -2.78
CA ARG A 24 5.74 -9.30 -3.23
C ARG A 24 4.79 -9.15 -2.05
N GLY A 25 4.01 -8.07 -2.03
CA GLY A 25 3.10 -7.78 -0.93
C GLY A 25 1.90 -8.73 -0.91
N THR A 26 1.51 -9.18 0.29
CA THR A 26 0.30 -9.97 0.51
C THR A 26 -0.66 -9.27 1.47
N LEU A 27 -1.91 -9.74 1.57
CA LEU A 27 -2.88 -9.28 2.58
C LEU A 27 -3.02 -10.27 3.75
N PHE A 28 -2.32 -11.40 3.71
CA PHE A 28 -2.40 -12.40 4.78
C PHE A 28 -1.77 -11.86 6.07
N PRO A 29 -2.48 -11.89 7.21
CA PRO A 29 -1.91 -11.50 8.49
C PRO A 29 -0.81 -12.46 8.95
N GLY A 30 0.16 -11.94 9.69
CA GLY A 30 1.26 -12.74 10.27
C GLY A 30 2.44 -13.01 9.35
N PHE A 31 2.42 -12.50 8.12
CA PHE A 31 3.55 -12.57 7.19
C PHE A 31 4.35 -11.26 7.19
N ASP A 32 5.67 -11.34 7.13
CA ASP A 32 6.55 -10.16 7.03
C ASP A 32 6.24 -9.29 5.81
N ASN A 33 5.87 -9.91 4.70
CA ASN A 33 5.48 -9.24 3.46
C ASN A 33 3.99 -8.88 3.42
N SER A 34 3.33 -8.78 4.58
CA SER A 34 1.95 -8.33 4.63
C SER A 34 1.85 -6.81 4.52
N VAL A 35 0.97 -6.36 3.63
CA VAL A 35 0.59 -4.97 3.41
C VAL A 35 -0.43 -4.52 4.45
N ASN A 36 -1.07 -5.47 5.16
CA ASN A 36 -2.05 -5.12 6.19
C ASN A 36 -1.43 -4.36 7.39
N THR A 37 -0.11 -4.44 7.57
CA THR A 37 0.62 -3.80 8.68
C THR A 37 0.66 -2.27 8.55
N SER A 38 0.46 -1.74 7.35
CA SER A 38 0.34 -0.29 7.10
C SER A 38 -1.09 0.21 7.13
N MET A 39 -2.06 -0.66 7.44
CA MET A 39 -3.46 -0.31 7.59
C MET A 39 -3.80 -0.20 9.07
N PRO A 40 -4.81 0.62 9.45
CA PRO A 40 -5.19 0.79 10.85
C PRO A 40 -5.55 -0.54 11.53
N GLU A 41 -5.15 -0.66 12.79
CA GLU A 41 -5.46 -1.83 13.62
C GLU A 41 -6.97 -2.03 13.74
N GLY A 42 -7.41 -3.30 13.64
CA GLY A 42 -8.84 -3.63 13.64
C GLY A 42 -9.58 -3.31 12.33
N ALA A 43 -8.88 -2.91 11.27
CA ALA A 43 -9.49 -2.80 9.94
C ALA A 43 -10.06 -4.16 9.50
N ALA A 44 -11.35 -4.18 9.18
CA ALA A 44 -11.99 -5.38 8.66
C ALA A 44 -11.31 -5.82 7.36
N GLU A 45 -11.08 -7.12 7.19
CA GLU A 45 -10.40 -7.69 6.03
C GLU A 45 -11.01 -7.20 4.69
N LYS A 46 -12.35 -7.10 4.64
CA LYS A 46 -13.09 -6.56 3.48
C LYS A 46 -12.70 -5.11 3.14
N LEU A 47 -12.42 -4.27 4.13
CA LEU A 47 -11.95 -2.89 3.91
C LEU A 47 -10.53 -2.88 3.38
N GLN A 48 -9.67 -3.76 3.87
CA GLN A 48 -8.29 -3.89 3.39
C GLN A 48 -8.25 -4.30 1.91
N TYR A 49 -9.05 -5.30 1.53
CA TYR A 49 -9.23 -5.68 0.12
C TYR A 49 -9.83 -4.55 -0.72
N ALA A 50 -10.81 -3.83 -0.19
CA ALA A 50 -11.43 -2.72 -0.90
C ALA A 50 -10.44 -1.56 -1.14
N ALA A 51 -9.57 -1.28 -0.17
CA ALA A 51 -8.48 -0.29 -0.33
C ALA A 51 -7.50 -0.73 -1.42
N MET A 52 -7.00 -1.96 -1.36
CA MET A 52 -6.10 -2.50 -2.39
C MET A 52 -6.75 -2.50 -3.78
N ARG A 53 -8.02 -2.88 -3.88
CA ARG A 53 -8.77 -2.82 -5.13
C ARG A 53 -8.84 -1.39 -5.68
N ASN A 54 -8.95 -0.38 -4.81
CA ASN A 54 -8.97 1.02 -5.21
C ASN A 54 -7.61 1.49 -5.73
N LEU A 55 -6.51 1.04 -5.10
CA LEU A 55 -5.15 1.33 -5.53
C LEU A 55 -4.83 0.68 -6.89
N VAL A 56 -5.24 -0.58 -7.07
CA VAL A 56 -5.11 -1.30 -8.34
C VAL A 56 -5.96 -0.64 -9.43
N LYS A 57 -7.22 -0.30 -9.12
CA LYS A 57 -8.10 0.42 -10.07
C LYS A 57 -7.54 1.80 -10.46
N SER A 58 -6.83 2.44 -9.54
CA SER A 58 -6.14 3.72 -9.79
C SER A 58 -4.82 3.57 -10.56
N GLY A 59 -4.38 2.33 -10.78
CA GLY A 59 -3.13 1.98 -11.45
C GLY A 59 -1.88 2.32 -10.65
N LEU A 60 -1.97 2.43 -9.32
CA LEU A 60 -0.83 2.71 -8.42
C LEU A 60 -0.11 1.42 -7.98
N VAL A 61 -0.87 0.32 -7.91
CA VAL A 61 -0.40 -1.01 -7.52
C VAL A 61 -0.85 -1.99 -8.60
N ASP A 62 -0.06 -3.01 -8.87
CA ASP A 62 -0.45 -4.18 -9.66
C ASP A 62 -0.51 -5.42 -8.76
N GLY A 63 -1.39 -6.38 -9.07
CA GLY A 63 -1.55 -7.61 -8.29
C GLY A 63 -2.98 -8.11 -8.17
N CYS A 64 -3.16 -9.33 -7.61
CA CYS A 64 -4.49 -9.93 -7.46
C CYS A 64 -5.22 -9.45 -6.21
N CYS A 65 -6.30 -8.69 -6.40
CA CYS A 65 -7.24 -8.30 -5.35
C CYS A 65 -8.29 -9.37 -5.04
N CYS A 66 -8.16 -10.55 -5.66
CA CYS A 66 -9.12 -11.66 -5.57
C CYS A 66 -9.13 -12.38 -4.21
N GLY A 67 -8.17 -12.07 -3.31
CA GLY A 67 -8.02 -12.75 -2.02
C GLY A 67 -7.24 -14.06 -2.07
N CYS A 68 -6.71 -14.46 -3.23
CA CYS A 68 -6.14 -15.79 -3.42
C CYS A 68 -4.62 -15.88 -3.20
N ARG A 69 -3.85 -14.84 -3.53
CA ARG A 69 -2.37 -14.85 -3.43
C ARG A 69 -1.79 -13.58 -2.80
N GLY A 70 -2.25 -12.42 -3.26
CA GLY A 70 -1.59 -11.16 -2.91
C GLY A 70 -0.18 -11.14 -3.53
N ASP A 71 -0.10 -10.58 -4.72
CA ASP A 71 1.13 -10.37 -5.48
C ASP A 71 1.26 -8.86 -5.73
N PHE A 72 1.13 -8.07 -4.67
CA PHE A 72 1.06 -6.63 -4.78
C PHE A 72 2.44 -6.04 -5.00
N VAL A 73 2.57 -5.29 -6.09
CA VAL A 73 3.79 -4.60 -6.51
C VAL A 73 3.45 -3.18 -6.93
N LEU A 74 4.37 -2.24 -6.77
CA LEU A 74 4.17 -0.87 -7.22
C LEU A 74 4.24 -0.80 -8.75
N THR A 75 3.31 -0.03 -9.32
CA THR A 75 3.45 0.39 -10.72
C THR A 75 4.38 1.59 -10.80
N GLN A 76 4.76 1.97 -12.03
CA GLN A 76 5.51 3.20 -12.24
C GLN A 76 4.78 4.43 -11.70
N LYS A 77 3.44 4.45 -11.82
CA LYS A 77 2.60 5.54 -11.31
C LYS A 77 2.57 5.58 -9.77
N GLY A 78 2.57 4.41 -9.11
CA GLY A 78 2.68 4.32 -7.66
C GLY A 78 4.00 4.85 -7.14
N ARG A 79 5.10 4.50 -7.80
CA ARG A 79 6.44 5.02 -7.48
C ARG A 79 6.54 6.54 -7.66
N ASP A 80 6.03 7.05 -8.77
CA ASP A 80 6.01 8.49 -9.07
C ASP A 80 5.20 9.28 -8.02
N LEU A 81 4.10 8.71 -7.52
CA LEU A 81 3.34 9.32 -6.43
C LEU A 81 4.14 9.35 -5.12
N LEU A 82 4.81 8.24 -4.77
CA LEU A 82 5.67 8.19 -3.58
C LEU A 82 6.83 9.18 -3.65
N ASP A 83 7.46 9.32 -4.82
CA ASP A 83 8.53 10.29 -5.06
C ASP A 83 8.04 11.74 -4.87
N LYS A 84 6.87 12.07 -5.42
CA LYS A 84 6.21 13.37 -5.24
C LYS A 84 5.87 13.67 -3.79
N GLU A 85 5.35 12.69 -3.05
CA GLU A 85 5.04 12.84 -1.62
C GLU A 85 6.32 12.97 -0.78
N SER A 86 7.36 12.20 -1.09
CA SER A 86 8.67 12.27 -0.40
C SER A 86 9.38 13.60 -0.63
N THR A 87 9.20 14.19 -1.82
CA THR A 87 9.78 15.49 -2.17
C THR A 87 9.02 16.66 -1.54
N CYS A 88 7.71 16.52 -1.29
CA CYS A 88 6.92 17.58 -0.64
C CYS A 88 7.00 17.55 0.89
N ASP A 89 7.28 16.40 1.52
CA ASP A 89 7.55 16.30 2.96
C ASP A 89 8.88 17.00 3.34
N ASN A 90 9.88 16.94 2.45
CA ASN A 90 11.16 17.63 2.63
C ASN A 90 11.05 19.17 2.49
N LEU A 91 9.92 19.68 1.99
CA LEU A 91 9.59 21.11 1.94
C LEU A 91 8.74 21.57 3.15
N ARG A 92 8.41 20.65 4.07
CA ARG A 92 7.51 20.91 5.20
C ARG A 92 8.20 20.87 6.56
N ALA A 93 9.54 21.02 6.59
CA ALA A 93 10.27 21.39 7.80
C ALA A 93 10.30 22.92 7.95
N PRO A 94 9.39 23.56 8.72
CA PRO A 94 9.70 24.85 9.30
C PRO A 94 10.70 24.66 10.44
N HIS A 95 11.64 25.60 10.43
CA HIS A 95 12.69 25.93 11.38
C HIS A 95 12.31 25.88 12.86
#